data_AF-A0A924U7M1-F1
#
_entry.id   AF-A0A924U7M1-F1
#
_cell.length_a   1.000
_cell.length_b   1.000
_cell.length_c   1.000
_cell.angle_alpha   90.00
_cell.angle_beta   90.00
_cell.angle_gamma   90.00
#
_symmetry.space_group_name_H-M   'P 1'
#
loop_
_entity.id
_entity.type
_entity.pdbx_description
1 polymer ?
#
loop_
_entity_poly.entity_id
_entity_poly.type
_entity_poly.pdbx_seq_one_letter_code
_entity_poly.pdbx_strand_id
1 'polypeptide(L)'
;MKHSNEFTSDLLHIHHTPYSMNDRAALRVVKTMRFFADRFFAKRYGHRAVVLETVAAVPGMVGGLLQHLRAIRHIRDDQGWIKELIEEADNE
;
A
#
# COMPACT_ATOMS: atom_id res chain seq x y z
N MET A 1 -7.68 12.85 -26.27
CA MET A 1 -7.04 11.53 -26.13
C MET A 1 -7.98 10.67 -25.29
N LYS A 2 -8.61 9.66 -25.89
CA LYS A 2 -9.69 8.87 -25.27
C LYS A 2 -9.07 7.84 -24.33
N HIS A 3 -9.08 8.09 -23.03
CA HIS A 3 -8.66 7.09 -22.04
C HIS A 3 -9.78 6.05 -21.86
N SER A 4 -9.59 4.88 -22.49
CA SER A 4 -9.58 3.58 -21.82
C SER A 4 -10.55 3.38 -20.62
N ASN A 5 -11.86 3.35 -20.86
CA ASN A 5 -12.82 2.91 -19.83
C ASN A 5 -13.04 1.37 -19.81
N GLU A 6 -12.53 0.63 -20.80
CA GLU A 6 -12.59 -0.84 -20.82
C GLU A 6 -11.41 -1.51 -20.09
N PHE A 7 -10.26 -0.84 -19.97
CA PHE A 7 -9.06 -1.39 -19.32
C PHE A 7 -9.10 -1.35 -17.79
N THR A 8 -9.92 -0.47 -17.20
CA THR A 8 -9.99 -0.21 -15.76
C THR A 8 -10.91 -1.18 -15.00
N SER A 9 -11.95 -1.72 -15.65
CA SER A 9 -12.90 -2.64 -15.02
C SER A 9 -12.27 -4.02 -14.71
N ASP A 10 -11.40 -4.52 -15.59
CA ASP A 10 -10.74 -5.81 -15.39
C ASP A 10 -9.65 -5.77 -14.29
N LEU A 11 -9.05 -4.60 -14.04
CA LEU A 11 -8.04 -4.40 -12.99
C LEU A 11 -8.65 -4.37 -11.57
N LEU A 12 -9.91 -3.97 -11.43
CA LEU A 12 -10.58 -3.82 -10.13
C LEU A 12 -10.82 -5.15 -9.39
N HIS A 13 -10.75 -6.29 -10.10
CA HIS A 13 -11.06 -7.61 -9.55
C HIS A 13 -9.87 -8.57 -9.47
N ILE A 14 -8.64 -8.07 -9.60
CA ILE A 14 -7.44 -8.91 -9.52
C ILE A 14 -7.23 -9.38 -8.07
N HIS A 15 -7.37 -10.69 -7.85
CA HIS A 15 -7.01 -11.34 -6.59
C HIS A 15 -5.79 -12.24 -6.77
N HIS A 16 -4.67 -11.86 -6.17
CA HIS A 16 -3.51 -12.73 -6.09
C HIS A 16 -3.73 -13.82 -5.03
N THR A 17 -3.66 -15.10 -5.44
CA THR A 17 -3.80 -16.22 -4.50
C THR A 17 -2.49 -16.42 -3.71
N PRO A 18 -2.54 -16.47 -2.36
CA PRO A 18 -1.33 -16.59 -1.55
C PRO A 18 -0.74 -18.00 -1.67
N TYR A 19 0.49 -18.09 -2.18
CA TYR A 19 1.19 -19.37 -2.34
C TYR A 19 2.07 -19.67 -1.12
N SER A 20 2.83 -18.68 -0.66
CA SER A 20 3.79 -18.85 0.42
C SER A 20 3.18 -18.73 1.83
N MET A 21 3.91 -19.20 2.85
CA MET A 21 3.51 -19.00 4.24
C MET A 21 3.47 -17.51 4.62
N ASN A 22 4.39 -16.71 4.06
CA ASN A 22 4.44 -15.27 4.29
C ASN A 22 3.24 -14.56 3.65
N ASP A 23 2.85 -14.95 2.44
CA ASP A 23 1.68 -14.40 1.76
C ASP A 23 0.41 -14.67 2.57
N ARG A 24 0.32 -15.87 3.16
CA ARG A 24 -0.80 -16.26 4.01
C ARG A 24 -0.82 -15.50 5.33
N ALA A 25 0.35 -15.19 5.90
CA ALA A 25 0.46 -14.32 7.05
C ALA A 25 0.04 -12.88 6.71
N ALA A 26 0.54 -12.31 5.62
CA ALA A 26 0.17 -10.98 5.14
C ALA A 26 -1.34 -10.87 4.90
N LEU A 27 -1.94 -11.86 4.23
CA LEU A 27 -3.38 -11.90 4.00
C LEU A 27 -4.18 -11.92 5.31
N ARG A 28 -3.72 -12.69 6.32
CA ARG A 28 -4.37 -12.73 7.63
C ARG A 28 -4.29 -11.36 8.32
N VAL A 29 -3.13 -10.73 8.32
CA VAL A 29 -2.93 -9.40 8.91
C VAL A 29 -3.87 -8.38 8.28
N VAL A 30 -3.89 -8.29 6.94
CA VAL A 30 -4.75 -7.33 6.21
C VAL A 30 -6.23 -7.60 6.50
N LYS A 31 -6.68 -8.86 6.48
CA LYS A 31 -8.08 -9.20 6.78
C LYS A 31 -8.47 -8.88 8.22
N THR A 32 -7.57 -9.13 9.17
CA THR A 32 -7.79 -8.78 10.58
C THR A 32 -7.88 -7.27 10.77
N MET A 33 -6.95 -6.49 10.21
CA MET A 33 -6.99 -5.03 10.28
C MET A 33 -8.25 -4.46 9.63
N ARG A 34 -8.64 -5.01 8.48
CA ARG A 34 -9.90 -4.62 7.80
C ARG A 34 -11.11 -4.83 8.70
N PHE A 35 -11.22 -5.98 9.36
CA PHE A 35 -12.32 -6.25 10.29
C PHE A 35 -12.38 -5.20 11.41
N PHE A 36 -11.23 -4.86 12.01
CA PHE A 36 -11.18 -3.84 13.06
C PHE A 36 -11.55 -2.45 12.54
N ALA A 37 -11.02 -2.06 11.39
CA ALA A 37 -11.34 -0.78 10.76
C ALA A 37 -12.84 -0.69 10.41
N ASP A 38 -13.40 -1.72 9.78
CA ASP A 38 -14.83 -1.79 9.46
C ASP A 38 -15.68 -1.66 10.73
N ARG A 39 -15.28 -2.33 11.82
CA ARG A 39 -16.01 -2.30 13.09
C ARG A 39 -15.92 -0.96 13.83
N PHE A 40 -14.77 -0.28 13.73
CA PHE A 40 -14.51 1.01 14.37
C PHE A 40 -15.16 2.17 13.61
N PHE A 41 -15.15 2.14 12.28
CA PHE A 41 -15.62 3.23 11.41
C PHE A 41 -17.06 3.06 10.90
N ALA A 42 -17.78 2.01 11.30
CA ALA A 42 -19.11 1.62 10.80
C ALA A 42 -20.19 2.73 10.71
N LYS A 43 -20.07 3.84 11.46
CA LYS A 43 -21.07 4.93 11.51
C LYS A 43 -20.63 6.25 10.82
N ARG A 44 -19.38 6.40 10.37
CA ARG A 44 -18.86 7.66 9.77
C ARG A 44 -17.93 7.41 8.58
N TYR A 45 -18.53 7.04 7.44
CA TYR A 45 -17.82 6.68 6.20
C TYR A 45 -16.91 7.78 5.63
N GLY A 46 -17.27 9.06 5.74
CA GLY A 46 -16.42 10.17 5.26
C GLY A 46 -15.12 10.33 6.04
N HIS A 47 -15.18 10.18 7.37
CA HIS A 47 -13.97 10.22 8.22
C HIS A 47 -13.11 8.96 8.05
N ARG A 48 -13.71 7.85 7.61
CA ARG A 48 -12.98 6.60 7.39
C ARG A 48 -11.96 6.74 6.27
N ALA A 49 -12.34 7.32 5.12
CA ALA A 49 -11.44 7.47 3.98
C ALA A 49 -10.24 8.34 4.37
N VAL A 50 -10.48 9.50 4.95
CA VAL A 50 -9.42 10.44 5.40
C VAL A 50 -8.46 9.79 6.41
N VAL A 51 -8.98 8.99 7.34
CA VAL A 51 -8.12 8.29 8.30
C VAL A 51 -7.36 7.14 7.65
N LEU A 52 -7.93 6.46 6.65
CA LEU A 52 -7.23 5.39 5.94
C LEU A 52 -6.16 5.93 4.99
N GLU A 53 -6.41 7.07 4.35
CA GLU A 53 -5.48 7.82 3.49
C GLU A 53 -4.20 8.19 4.26
N THR A 54 -4.36 8.82 5.44
CA THR A 54 -3.20 9.16 6.29
C THR A 54 -2.40 7.96 6.78
N VAL A 55 -3.00 6.77 6.85
CA VAL A 55 -2.29 5.53 7.22
C VAL A 55 -1.71 4.83 5.98
N ALA A 56 -2.32 4.99 4.80
CA ALA A 56 -1.87 4.41 3.55
C ALA A 56 -0.53 4.99 3.07
N ALA A 57 -0.26 6.27 3.35
CA ALA A 57 1.04 6.91 3.05
C ALA A 57 2.22 6.39 3.90
N VAL A 58 1.96 5.85 5.10
CA VAL A 58 3.02 5.52 6.08
C VAL A 58 3.97 4.41 5.60
N PRO A 59 3.50 3.27 5.05
CA PRO A 59 4.37 2.21 4.55
C PRO A 59 5.36 2.69 3.48
N GLY A 60 4.92 3.53 2.54
CA GLY A 60 5.78 4.09 1.48
C GLY A 60 6.91 4.93 2.07
N MET A 61 6.58 5.87 2.97
CA MET A 61 7.59 6.71 3.64
C MET A 61 8.59 5.90 4.47
N VAL A 62 8.11 4.93 5.26
CA VAL A 62 8.97 4.11 6.12
C VAL A 62 9.84 3.18 5.27
N GLY A 63 9.27 2.57 4.23
CA GLY A 63 9.99 1.72 3.28
C GLY A 63 11.09 2.50 2.55
N GLY A 64 10.76 3.68 2.03
CA GLY A 64 11.70 4.58 1.36
C GLY A 64 12.86 4.98 2.26
N LEU A 65 12.58 5.37 3.52
CA LEU A 65 13.61 5.72 4.49
C LEU A 65 14.53 4.53 4.83
N LEU A 66 13.96 3.35 5.08
CA LEU A 66 14.76 2.16 5.40
C LEU A 66 15.65 1.75 4.22
N GLN A 67 15.13 1.81 2.99
CA GLN A 67 15.89 1.53 1.78
C GLN A 67 16.99 2.59 1.57
N HIS A 68 16.69 3.87 1.81
CA HIS A 68 17.64 4.97 1.75
C HIS A 68 18.81 4.79 2.72
N LEU A 69 18.52 4.52 4.00
CA LEU A 69 19.55 4.25 5.00
C LEU A 69 20.37 3.00 4.67
N ARG A 70 19.73 1.97 4.09
CA ARG A 70 20.41 0.74 3.66
C ARG A 70 21.35 0.99 2.48
N ALA A 71 20.94 1.80 1.50
CA ALA A 71 21.75 2.19 0.36
C ALA A 71 22.99 2.98 0.79
N ILE A 72 22.81 3.98 1.67
CA ILE A 72 23.92 4.75 2.26
C ILE A 72 24.86 3.84 3.03
N ARG A 73 24.33 2.96 3.90
CA ARG A 73 25.15 2.04 4.73
C ARG A 73 26.04 1.12 3.90
N HIS A 74 25.60 0.71 2.71
CA HIS A 74 26.34 -0.23 1.86
C HIS A 74 27.04 0.45 0.68
N ILE A 75 26.89 1.77 0.50
CA ILE A 75 27.37 2.53 -0.66
C ILE A 75 26.93 1.83 -1.96
N ARG A 76 25.61 1.64 -2.08
CA ARG A 76 24.99 1.01 -3.24
C ARG A 76 23.90 1.90 -3.81
N ASP A 77 23.69 1.75 -5.10
CA ASP A 77 22.56 2.35 -5.79
C ASP A 77 21.25 1.69 -5.33
N ASP A 78 20.20 2.48 -5.19
CA ASP A 78 18.89 2.03 -4.74
C ASP A 78 18.00 1.50 -5.88
N GLN A 79 18.47 1.58 -7.13
CA GLN A 79 17.80 1.08 -8.34
C GLN A 79 16.40 1.69 -8.57
N GLY A 80 16.16 2.90 -8.05
CA GLY A 80 14.91 3.63 -8.22
C GLY A 80 13.81 3.28 -7.20
N TRP A 81 14.05 2.33 -6.30
CA TRP A 81 13.05 1.89 -5.31
C TRP A 81 12.70 2.97 -4.29
N ILE A 82 13.65 3.85 -3.93
CA ILE A 82 13.36 4.94 -2.98
C ILE A 82 12.37 5.91 -3.61
N LYS A 83 12.58 6.26 -4.88
CA LYS A 83 11.72 7.20 -5.59
C LYS A 83 10.30 6.66 -5.71
N GLU A 84 10.15 5.40 -6.14
CA GLU A 84 8.83 4.77 -6.27
C GLU A 84 8.05 4.75 -4.94
N LEU A 85 8.70 4.42 -3.83
CA LEU A 85 8.06 4.36 -2.51
C LEU A 85 7.65 5.74 -1.97
N ILE A 86 8.41 6.79 -2.32
CA ILE A 86 8.06 8.17 -1.96
C ILE A 86 6.93 8.69 -2.86
N GLU A 87 6.94 8.36 -4.15
CA GLU A 87 5.85 8.70 -5.06
C GLU A 87 4.54 7.98 -4.68
N GLU A 88 4.61 6.73 -4.22
CA GLU A 88 3.46 6.01 -3.64
C GLU A 88 2.94 6.73 -2.39
N ALA A 89 3.84 7.14 -1.49
CA ALA A 89 3.45 7.84 -0.28
C ALA A 89 2.86 9.24 -0.52
N ASP A 90 3.34 9.97 -1.53
CA ASP A 90 2.82 11.30 -1.90
C ASP A 90 1.48 11.21 -2.65
N ASN A 91 1.18 10.05 -3.24
CA ASN A 91 -0.09 9.79 -3.92
C ASN A 91 -1.25 9.52 -2.92
N GLU A 92 -0.91 9.04 -1.73
CA GLU A 92 -1.85 8.78 -0.63
C GLU A 92 -1.93 9.97 0.33
#